data_AF-A0A969Z9T0-F1
#
_entry.id   AF-A0A969Z9T0-F1
#
_cell.length_a   1.000
_cell.length_b   1.000
_cell.length_c   1.000
_cell.angle_alpha   90.00
_cell.angle_beta   90.00
_cell.angle_gamma   90.00
#
_symmetry.space_group_name_H-M   'P 1'
#
loop_
_entity.id
_entity.type
_entity.pdbx_description
1 polymer ?
#
loop_
_entity_poly.entity_id
_entity_poly.type
_entity_poly.pdbx_seq_one_letter_code
_entity_poly.pdbx_strand_id
1 'polypeptide(L)'
;MNKWYIIGIIYIVVASIACILIYNSLKPKTLGQIYKDGYELFDYNIGIIEDNMNDITITTEEEKWVRLKDLNLDDEKLKATYNLIVDDIKTCYLMSTDLENKIFDNPKILSFRDKTNYTYDDIKKLNQNKNCLENFDKYNSLNISENPELENRIRAQIKIIINNQSKKADLKEFKDALYYELNIINKIASLSNWLKVEYDTYRE
;
A
#
# COMPACT_ATOMS: atom_id res chain seq x y z
N MET A 1 -41.31 -42.38 -9.42
CA MET A 1 -40.79 -41.02 -9.74
C MET A 1 -39.76 -41.16 -10.86
N ASN A 2 -39.94 -40.49 -11.99
CA ASN A 2 -39.11 -40.70 -13.18
C ASN A 2 -37.69 -40.12 -12.95
N LYS A 3 -36.62 -40.91 -13.13
CA LYS A 3 -35.23 -40.48 -12.86
C LYS A 3 -34.86 -39.22 -13.66
N TRP A 4 -35.43 -39.06 -14.85
CA TRP A 4 -35.31 -37.88 -15.70
C TRP A 4 -35.87 -36.60 -15.07
N TYR A 5 -36.91 -36.71 -14.25
CA TYR A 5 -37.50 -35.58 -13.53
C TYR A 5 -36.58 -35.08 -12.41
N ILE A 6 -35.92 -36.01 -11.70
CA ILE A 6 -34.96 -35.69 -10.64
C ILE A 6 -33.71 -35.01 -11.23
N ILE A 7 -33.20 -35.53 -12.35
CA ILE A 7 -32.05 -34.94 -13.07
C ILE A 7 -32.41 -33.53 -13.59
N GLY A 8 -33.61 -33.35 -14.13
CA GLY A 8 -34.09 -32.05 -14.60
C GLY A 8 -34.16 -31.00 -13.48
N ILE A 9 -34.65 -31.37 -12.29
CA ILE A 9 -34.70 -30.48 -11.13
C ILE A 9 -33.29 -30.08 -10.68
N ILE A 10 -32.36 -31.03 -10.60
CA ILE A 10 -30.97 -30.74 -10.21
C ILE A 10 -30.34 -29.73 -11.19
N TYR A 11 -30.56 -29.92 -12.50
CA TYR A 11 -30.02 -29.01 -13.51
C TYR A 11 -30.59 -27.59 -13.39
N ILE A 12 -31.89 -27.47 -13.12
CA ILE A 12 -32.54 -26.17 -12.89
C ILE A 12 -31.99 -25.49 -11.64
N VAL A 13 -31.77 -26.23 -10.55
CA VAL A 13 -31.21 -25.68 -9.31
C VAL A 13 -29.78 -25.19 -9.53
N VAL A 14 -28.93 -25.98 -10.20
CA VAL A 14 -27.55 -25.59 -10.51
C VAL A 14 -27.50 -24.39 -11.45
N ALA A 15 -28.33 -24.37 -12.50
CA ALA A 15 -28.42 -23.23 -13.42
C ALA A 15 -28.91 -21.96 -12.71
N SER A 16 -29.87 -22.09 -11.78
CA SER A 16 -30.39 -20.96 -11.01
C SER A 16 -29.32 -20.37 -10.08
N ILE A 17 -28.54 -21.22 -9.40
CA ILE A 17 -27.41 -20.80 -8.56
C ILE A 17 -26.36 -20.08 -9.42
N ALA A 18 -26.01 -20.64 -10.58
CA ALA A 18 -25.05 -20.03 -11.50
C ALA A 18 -25.54 -18.65 -12.00
N CYS A 19 -26.81 -18.53 -12.38
CA CYS A 19 -27.39 -17.24 -12.78
C CYS A 19 -27.38 -16.21 -11.66
N ILE A 20 -27.64 -16.60 -10.40
CA ILE A 20 -27.56 -15.69 -9.25
C ILE A 20 -26.13 -15.21 -9.02
N LEU A 21 -25.13 -16.10 -9.11
CA LEU A 21 -23.72 -15.74 -8.96
C LEU A 21 -23.25 -14.79 -10.07
N ILE A 22 -23.63 -15.04 -11.32
CA ILE A 22 -23.32 -14.17 -12.46
C ILE A 22 -24.03 -12.81 -12.33
N TYR A 23 -25.30 -12.81 -11.91
CA TYR A 23 -26.04 -11.56 -11.70
C TYR A 23 -25.39 -10.70 -10.61
N ASN A 24 -24.95 -11.31 -9.51
CA ASN A 24 -24.28 -10.61 -8.42
C ASN A 24 -22.89 -10.07 -8.83
N SER A 25 -22.16 -10.74 -9.73
CA SER A 25 -20.86 -10.26 -10.21
C SER A 25 -20.97 -9.15 -11.26
N LEU A 26 -22.06 -9.12 -12.03
CA LEU A 26 -22.32 -8.10 -13.06
C LEU A 26 -23.04 -6.86 -12.53
N LYS A 27 -23.61 -6.91 -11.31
CA LYS A 27 -24.29 -5.75 -10.72
C LYS A 27 -23.27 -4.64 -10.46
N PRO A 28 -23.49 -3.41 -10.97
CA PRO A 28 -22.59 -2.30 -10.70
C PRO A 28 -22.53 -2.04 -9.19
N LYS A 29 -21.31 -1.94 -8.65
CA LYS A 29 -21.09 -1.63 -7.24
C LYS A 29 -21.65 -0.24 -6.93
N THR A 30 -22.31 -0.11 -5.79
CA THR A 30 -22.70 1.21 -5.27
C THR A 30 -21.46 1.98 -4.84
N LEU A 31 -21.54 3.32 -4.80
CA LEU A 31 -20.44 4.15 -4.34
C LEU A 31 -19.97 3.78 -2.92
N GLY A 32 -20.92 3.45 -2.03
CA GLY A 32 -20.60 2.96 -0.69
C GLY A 32 -19.85 1.61 -0.68
N GLN A 33 -20.17 0.69 -1.61
CA GLN A 33 -19.43 -0.56 -1.75
C GLN A 33 -18.01 -0.32 -2.29
N ILE A 34 -17.83 0.62 -3.23
CA ILE A 34 -16.51 1.00 -3.74
C ILE A 34 -15.62 1.53 -2.61
N TYR A 35 -16.17 2.39 -1.75
CA TYR A 35 -15.41 2.92 -0.61
C TYR A 35 -15.08 1.83 0.40
N LYS A 36 -16.03 0.96 0.73
CA LYS A 36 -15.77 -0.18 1.61
C LYS A 36 -14.64 -1.06 1.08
N ASP A 37 -14.75 -1.52 -0.17
CA ASP A 37 -13.71 -2.36 -0.80
C ASP A 37 -12.35 -1.63 -0.86
N GLY A 38 -12.37 -0.32 -1.12
CA GLY A 38 -11.16 0.51 -1.14
C GLY A 38 -10.48 0.59 0.23
N TYR A 39 -11.25 0.76 1.32
CA TYR A 39 -10.72 0.77 2.68
C TYR A 39 -10.25 -0.61 3.14
N GLU A 40 -10.95 -1.69 2.77
CA GLU A 40 -10.50 -3.06 3.06
C GLU A 40 -9.15 -3.36 2.39
N LEU A 41 -8.97 -2.96 1.12
CA LEU A 41 -7.69 -3.08 0.43
C LEU A 41 -6.60 -2.19 1.05
N PHE A 42 -6.98 -1.00 1.53
CA PHE A 42 -6.06 -0.13 2.24
C PHE A 42 -5.53 -0.81 3.51
N ASP A 43 -6.43 -1.32 4.35
CA ASP A 43 -6.07 -1.99 5.61
C ASP A 43 -5.23 -3.24 5.37
N TYR A 44 -5.57 -4.02 4.35
CA TYR A 44 -4.79 -5.19 3.96
C TYR A 44 -3.33 -4.83 3.62
N ASN A 45 -3.11 -3.76 2.86
CA ASN A 45 -1.76 -3.32 2.51
C ASN A 45 -1.01 -2.72 3.71
N ILE A 46 -1.70 -2.01 4.61
CA ILE A 46 -1.11 -1.57 5.88
C ILE A 46 -0.61 -2.76 6.69
N GLY A 47 -1.42 -3.83 6.79
CA GLY A 47 -1.04 -5.08 7.45
C GLY A 47 0.21 -5.71 6.83
N ILE A 48 0.29 -5.79 5.49
CA ILE A 48 1.49 -6.30 4.80
C ILE A 48 2.74 -5.50 5.17
N ILE A 49 2.65 -4.16 5.15
CA ILE A 49 3.78 -3.30 5.50
C ILE A 49 4.21 -3.61 6.94
N GLU A 50 3.26 -3.64 7.87
CA GLU A 50 3.54 -3.87 9.28
C GLU A 50 4.19 -5.23 9.53
N ASP A 51 3.65 -6.30 8.98
CA ASP A 51 4.20 -7.66 9.11
C ASP A 51 5.63 -7.73 8.56
N ASN A 52 5.83 -7.25 7.32
CA ASN A 52 7.15 -7.29 6.68
C ASN A 52 8.20 -6.48 7.46
N MET A 53 7.82 -5.29 7.92
CA MET A 53 8.76 -4.41 8.63
C MET A 53 9.07 -4.94 10.03
N ASN A 54 8.09 -5.50 10.75
CA ASN A 54 8.30 -6.16 12.05
C ASN A 54 9.25 -7.35 11.94
N ASP A 55 9.17 -8.10 10.83
CA ASP A 55 10.03 -9.26 10.58
C ASP A 55 11.50 -8.88 10.42
N ILE A 56 11.80 -7.72 9.82
CA ILE A 56 13.17 -7.40 9.36
C ILE A 56 13.82 -6.24 10.12
N THR A 57 13.10 -5.52 10.97
CA THR A 57 13.62 -4.34 11.66
C THR A 57 13.70 -4.50 13.17
N ILE A 58 14.53 -3.66 13.78
CA ILE A 58 14.60 -3.48 15.23
C ILE A 58 13.63 -2.38 15.62
N THR A 59 12.75 -2.68 16.59
CA THR A 59 11.84 -1.74 17.23
C THR A 59 12.29 -1.54 18.68
N THR A 60 12.24 -0.31 19.17
CA THR A 60 12.50 0.04 20.58
C THR A 60 11.18 0.35 21.29
N GLU A 61 11.25 0.65 22.59
CA GLU A 61 10.08 1.11 23.35
C GLU A 61 9.54 2.45 22.83
N GLU A 62 10.40 3.28 22.25
CA GLU A 62 10.06 4.65 21.83
C GLU A 62 9.71 4.75 20.34
N GLU A 63 10.29 3.88 19.50
CA GLU A 63 10.17 4.00 18.06
C GLU A 63 10.14 2.63 17.37
N LYS A 64 9.17 2.44 16.46
CA LYS A 64 9.11 1.25 15.62
C LYS A 64 10.01 1.39 14.39
N TRP A 65 10.58 0.27 13.98
CA TRP A 65 11.34 0.14 12.72
C TRP A 65 12.48 1.16 12.64
N VAL A 66 13.34 1.18 13.66
CA VAL A 66 14.47 2.10 13.78
C VAL A 66 15.52 1.83 12.71
N ARG A 67 15.81 0.55 12.46
CA ARG A 67 16.78 0.09 11.46
C ARG A 67 16.55 -1.38 11.11
N LEU A 68 17.13 -1.86 10.03
CA LEU A 68 17.20 -3.29 9.74
C LEU A 68 17.92 -4.05 10.86
N LYS A 69 17.49 -5.29 11.09
CA LYS A 69 18.24 -6.31 11.81
C LYS A 69 19.56 -6.58 11.07
N ASP A 70 20.53 -7.17 11.76
CA ASP A 70 21.87 -7.35 11.21
C ASP A 70 21.86 -8.18 9.90
N LEU A 71 22.72 -7.77 8.97
CA LEU A 71 22.91 -8.36 7.64
C LEU A 71 24.35 -8.84 7.48
N ASN A 72 24.53 -10.03 6.92
CA ASN A 72 25.80 -10.57 6.47
C ASN A 72 26.15 -10.01 5.09
N LEU A 73 26.59 -8.74 5.08
CA LEU A 73 26.88 -8.00 3.86
C LEU A 73 28.10 -7.10 4.10
N ASP A 74 29.10 -7.12 3.23
CA ASP A 74 30.29 -6.26 3.38
C ASP A 74 30.08 -4.84 2.82
N ASP A 75 29.06 -4.63 2.00
CA ASP A 75 28.73 -3.33 1.41
C ASP A 75 28.00 -2.42 2.42
N GLU A 76 28.78 -1.62 3.14
CA GLU A 76 28.28 -0.65 4.11
C GLU A 76 27.39 0.44 3.50
N LYS A 77 27.60 0.81 2.23
CA LYS A 77 26.72 1.79 1.53
C LYS A 77 25.35 1.19 1.26
N LEU A 78 25.33 -0.09 0.89
CA LEU A 78 24.09 -0.81 0.67
C LEU A 78 23.31 -1.00 1.99
N LYS A 79 23.99 -1.36 3.10
CA LYS A 79 23.35 -1.38 4.44
C LYS A 79 22.75 -0.04 4.81
N ALA A 80 23.51 1.05 4.63
CA ALA A 80 23.02 2.41 4.90
C ALA A 80 21.82 2.75 4.02
N THR A 81 21.85 2.38 2.74
CA THR A 81 20.74 2.58 1.82
C THR A 81 19.49 1.80 2.25
N TYR A 82 19.63 0.54 2.64
CA TYR A 82 18.48 -0.22 3.13
C TYR A 82 17.86 0.40 4.39
N ASN A 83 18.67 0.94 5.32
CA ASN A 83 18.15 1.66 6.48
C ASN A 83 17.41 2.95 6.09
N LEU A 84 17.89 3.68 5.08
CA LEU A 84 17.15 4.83 4.54
C LEU A 84 15.79 4.40 3.95
N ILE A 85 15.75 3.24 3.28
CA ILE A 85 14.51 2.70 2.74
C ILE A 85 13.55 2.31 3.88
N VAL A 86 14.06 1.73 4.98
CA VAL A 86 13.28 1.47 6.20
C VAL A 86 12.62 2.76 6.70
N ASP A 87 13.39 3.84 6.85
CA ASP A 87 12.89 5.12 7.33
C ASP A 87 11.83 5.74 6.40
N ASP A 88 11.99 5.61 5.10
CA ASP A 88 11.03 6.12 4.13
C ASP A 88 9.72 5.30 4.12
N ILE A 89 9.82 3.97 4.25
CA ILE A 89 8.64 3.10 4.43
C ILE A 89 7.92 3.44 5.73
N LYS A 90 8.65 3.58 6.85
CA LYS A 90 8.11 3.99 8.15
C LYS A 90 7.37 5.32 8.05
N THR A 91 7.98 6.31 7.41
CA THR A 91 7.37 7.63 7.22
C THR A 91 6.06 7.52 6.43
N CYS A 92 6.05 6.80 5.32
CA CYS A 92 4.82 6.58 4.56
C CYS A 92 3.74 5.87 5.37
N TYR A 93 4.10 4.79 6.08
CA TYR A 93 3.17 4.05 6.93
C TYR A 93 2.55 4.96 8.01
N LEU A 94 3.36 5.74 8.73
CA LEU A 94 2.90 6.64 9.79
C LEU A 94 1.99 7.74 9.22
N MET A 95 2.37 8.31 8.08
CA MET A 95 1.56 9.30 7.37
C MET A 95 0.22 8.76 6.87
N SER A 96 0.09 7.44 6.72
CA SER A 96 -1.12 6.79 6.21
C SER A 96 -2.02 6.18 7.29
N THR A 97 -1.51 5.96 8.52
CA THR A 97 -2.22 5.26 9.61
C THR A 97 -2.69 6.16 10.74
N ASP A 98 -2.45 7.47 10.68
CA ASP A 98 -2.78 8.42 11.76
C ASP A 98 -2.14 8.10 13.13
N LEU A 99 -1.18 7.16 13.19
CA LEU A 99 -0.51 6.72 14.41
C LEU A 99 0.49 7.75 14.97
N GLU A 100 0.92 8.73 14.15
CA GLU A 100 1.53 9.97 14.62
C GLU A 100 0.52 11.13 14.56
N ASN A 101 -0.42 11.16 15.50
CA ASN A 101 -1.19 12.36 15.74
C ASN A 101 -0.41 13.32 16.65
N LYS A 102 0.34 14.27 16.05
CA LYS A 102 0.58 15.64 16.57
C LYS A 102 1.48 16.57 15.75
N ILE A 103 2.00 16.20 14.57
CA ILE A 103 3.01 17.04 13.88
C ILE A 103 2.42 17.89 12.75
N PHE A 104 1.33 17.47 12.10
CA PHE A 104 0.72 18.23 11.00
C PHE A 104 -0.81 18.16 11.11
N ASP A 105 -1.49 19.30 11.28
CA ASP A 105 -2.96 19.43 11.19
C ASP A 105 -3.43 19.07 9.76
N ASN A 106 -3.38 17.79 9.40
CA ASN A 106 -3.39 17.34 8.02
C ASN A 106 -4.35 16.15 7.84
N PRO A 107 -5.57 16.38 7.34
CA PRO A 107 -6.61 15.35 7.31
C PRO A 107 -6.22 14.22 6.35
N LYS A 108 -6.20 12.97 6.85
CA LYS A 108 -5.90 11.76 6.05
C LYS A 108 -7.14 11.08 5.53
N ILE A 109 -7.01 10.24 4.50
CA ILE A 109 -8.15 9.53 3.88
C ILE A 109 -8.91 8.65 4.89
N LEU A 110 -8.22 8.12 5.90
CA LEU A 110 -8.82 7.33 6.98
C LEU A 110 -9.76 8.15 7.87
N SER A 111 -9.46 9.43 8.10
CA SER A 111 -10.31 10.32 8.90
C SER A 111 -11.70 10.56 8.28
N PHE A 112 -11.92 10.15 7.04
CA PHE A 112 -13.21 10.23 6.36
C PHE A 112 -13.87 8.85 6.14
N ARG A 113 -13.37 7.77 6.75
CA ARG A 113 -13.90 6.41 6.57
C ARG A 113 -15.35 6.27 7.02
N ASP A 114 -15.70 6.92 8.11
CA ASP A 114 -17.05 6.86 8.70
C ASP A 114 -17.97 7.99 8.19
N LYS A 115 -17.47 8.84 7.27
CA LYS A 115 -18.29 9.88 6.67
C LYS A 115 -19.25 9.28 5.64
N THR A 116 -20.50 9.68 5.75
CA THR A 116 -21.55 9.29 4.80
C THR A 116 -21.63 10.21 3.58
N ASN A 117 -21.09 11.44 3.68
CA ASN A 117 -21.07 12.45 2.63
C ASN A 117 -19.74 13.19 2.59
N TYR A 118 -19.30 13.57 1.38
CA TYR A 118 -18.03 14.24 1.13
C TYR A 118 -18.26 15.55 0.39
N THR A 119 -17.61 16.62 0.85
CA THR A 119 -17.69 17.95 0.23
C THR A 119 -16.49 18.22 -0.68
N TYR A 120 -16.60 19.22 -1.56
CA TYR A 120 -15.46 19.70 -2.34
C TYR A 120 -14.29 20.14 -1.44
N ASP A 121 -14.60 20.76 -0.30
CA ASP A 121 -13.57 21.19 0.66
C ASP A 121 -12.85 20.00 1.32
N ASP A 122 -13.54 18.88 1.54
CA ASP A 122 -12.91 17.65 2.04
C ASP A 122 -11.85 17.14 1.05
N ILE A 123 -12.17 17.15 -0.25
CA ILE A 123 -11.26 16.71 -1.32
C ILE A 123 -10.10 17.71 -1.49
N LYS A 124 -10.39 19.02 -1.44
CA LYS A 124 -9.38 20.07 -1.52
C LYS A 124 -8.35 19.96 -0.40
N LYS A 125 -8.79 19.68 0.83
CA LYS A 125 -7.89 19.46 1.96
C LYS A 125 -6.94 18.28 1.69
N LEU A 126 -7.45 17.13 1.25
CA LEU A 126 -6.61 15.97 0.90
C LEU A 126 -5.55 16.30 -0.16
N ASN A 127 -5.90 17.11 -1.17
CA ASN A 127 -4.99 17.50 -2.25
C ASN A 127 -3.82 18.37 -1.77
N GLN A 128 -3.98 19.13 -0.69
CA GLN A 128 -2.96 20.05 -0.18
C GLN A 128 -1.88 19.35 0.66
N ASN A 129 -2.06 18.08 1.02
CA ASN A 129 -1.20 17.37 1.96
C ASN A 129 0.18 17.04 1.39
N LYS A 130 1.25 17.21 2.16
CA LYS A 130 2.57 16.66 1.78
C LYS A 130 2.48 15.14 1.60
N ASN A 131 3.09 14.61 0.54
CA ASN A 131 3.12 13.18 0.27
C ASN A 131 4.47 12.60 0.72
N CYS A 132 4.47 11.42 1.35
CA CYS A 132 5.68 10.72 1.73
C CYS A 132 6.54 10.32 0.51
N LEU A 133 5.94 10.22 -0.69
CA LEU A 133 6.66 9.85 -1.92
C LEU A 133 7.81 10.79 -2.29
N GLU A 134 7.80 12.05 -1.83
CA GLU A 134 8.88 13.03 -2.07
C GLU A 134 10.21 12.57 -1.44
N ASN A 135 10.15 11.78 -0.36
CA ASN A 135 11.35 11.28 0.32
C ASN A 135 12.18 10.36 -0.59
N PHE A 136 11.57 9.77 -1.62
CA PHE A 136 12.24 8.85 -2.52
C PHE A 136 13.04 9.55 -3.63
N ASP A 137 12.86 10.86 -3.84
CA ASP A 137 13.58 11.57 -4.91
C ASP A 137 15.10 11.59 -4.67
N LYS A 138 15.53 11.53 -3.40
CA LYS A 138 16.95 11.48 -2.99
C LYS A 138 17.69 10.29 -3.60
N TYR A 139 17.01 9.17 -3.87
CA TYR A 139 17.66 8.00 -4.44
C TYR A 139 18.12 8.20 -5.88
N ASN A 140 17.62 9.21 -6.62
CA ASN A 140 18.09 9.50 -7.98
C ASN A 140 19.55 9.94 -8.03
N SER A 141 20.07 10.54 -6.95
CA SER A 141 21.44 11.04 -6.86
C SER A 141 22.27 10.36 -5.77
N LEU A 142 21.64 9.58 -4.88
CA LEU A 142 22.34 8.83 -3.84
C LEU A 142 23.26 7.77 -4.46
N ASN A 143 24.46 7.64 -3.90
CA ASN A 143 25.33 6.49 -4.17
C ASN A 143 24.86 5.31 -3.31
N ILE A 144 24.29 4.28 -3.95
CA ILE A 144 23.49 3.24 -3.29
C ILE A 144 24.34 2.03 -2.88
N SER A 145 25.24 1.59 -3.73
CA SER A 145 26.04 0.39 -3.55
C SER A 145 27.33 0.51 -4.33
N GLU A 146 28.38 -0.20 -3.90
CA GLU A 146 29.59 -0.32 -4.70
C GLU A 146 29.44 -1.34 -5.84
N ASN A 147 28.38 -2.15 -5.80
CA ASN A 147 28.01 -3.09 -6.84
C ASN A 147 26.97 -2.46 -7.80
N PRO A 148 27.33 -2.23 -9.08
CA PRO A 148 26.42 -1.64 -10.06
C PRO A 148 25.13 -2.43 -10.31
N GLU A 149 25.15 -3.76 -10.16
CA GLU A 149 23.95 -4.59 -10.33
C GLU A 149 22.96 -4.37 -9.19
N LEU A 150 23.46 -4.30 -7.95
CA LEU A 150 22.65 -4.02 -6.76
C LEU A 150 22.10 -2.60 -6.81
N GLU A 151 22.93 -1.63 -7.18
CA GLU A 151 22.49 -0.25 -7.39
C GLU A 151 21.36 -0.16 -8.42
N ASN A 152 21.52 -0.78 -9.59
CA ASN A 152 20.50 -0.76 -10.64
C ASN A 152 19.19 -1.41 -10.20
N ARG A 153 19.27 -2.51 -9.45
CA ARG A 153 18.08 -3.21 -8.92
C ARG A 153 17.31 -2.31 -7.96
N ILE A 154 17.99 -1.62 -7.05
CA ILE A 154 17.36 -0.69 -6.10
C ILE A 154 16.75 0.49 -6.84
N ARG A 155 17.50 1.10 -7.77
CA ARG A 155 16.99 2.22 -8.59
C ARG A 155 15.71 1.83 -9.34
N ALA A 156 15.65 0.60 -9.88
CA ALA A 156 14.45 0.12 -10.55
C ALA A 156 13.24 0.05 -9.60
N GLN A 157 13.42 -0.46 -8.38
CA GLN A 157 12.34 -0.52 -7.38
C GLN A 157 11.88 0.89 -6.97
N ILE A 158 12.81 1.78 -6.66
CA ILE A 158 12.48 3.14 -6.22
C ILE A 158 11.84 3.96 -7.36
N LYS A 159 12.25 3.77 -8.61
CA LYS A 159 11.64 4.45 -9.76
C LYS A 159 10.16 4.11 -9.92
N ILE A 160 9.74 2.88 -9.58
CA ILE A 160 8.31 2.49 -9.57
C ILE A 160 7.54 3.35 -8.57
N ILE A 161 8.15 3.71 -7.43
CA ILE A 161 7.57 4.59 -6.40
C ILE A 161 7.47 6.02 -6.91
N ILE A 162 8.59 6.61 -7.36
CA ILE A 162 8.69 8.02 -7.81
C ILE A 162 7.74 8.33 -8.96
N ASN A 163 7.60 7.43 -9.95
CA ASN A 163 6.75 7.63 -11.12
C ASN A 163 5.24 7.81 -10.78
N ASN A 164 4.80 7.59 -9.54
CA ASN A 164 3.42 7.85 -9.11
C ASN A 164 3.13 9.29 -8.70
N GLN A 165 4.16 10.10 -8.44
CA GLN A 165 4.00 11.46 -7.90
C GLN A 165 3.15 12.36 -8.81
N SER A 166 3.19 12.15 -10.13
CA SER A 166 2.47 12.94 -11.14
C SER A 166 0.94 12.80 -11.10
N LYS A 167 0.39 11.79 -10.42
CA LYS A 167 -1.06 11.51 -10.41
C LYS A 167 -1.87 12.31 -9.38
N LYS A 168 -1.23 13.15 -8.57
CA LYS A 168 -1.92 13.90 -7.51
C LYS A 168 -2.67 15.13 -8.04
N ALA A 169 -2.26 15.67 -9.18
CA ALA A 169 -2.83 16.89 -9.70
C ALA A 169 -4.31 16.68 -10.07
N ASP A 170 -5.17 17.50 -9.46
CA ASP A 170 -6.59 17.66 -9.84
C ASP A 170 -7.53 16.49 -9.48
N LEU A 171 -7.38 15.89 -8.28
CA LEU A 171 -8.40 14.96 -7.76
C LEU A 171 -9.70 15.73 -7.47
N LYS A 172 -10.77 15.41 -8.21
CA LYS A 172 -12.08 16.10 -8.13
C LYS A 172 -13.13 15.31 -7.36
N GLU A 173 -12.97 14.00 -7.25
CA GLU A 173 -13.87 13.12 -6.52
C GLU A 173 -13.15 12.46 -5.34
N PHE A 174 -13.88 12.23 -4.25
CA PHE A 174 -13.34 11.53 -3.09
C PHE A 174 -12.87 10.11 -3.45
N LYS A 175 -13.53 9.45 -4.41
CA LYS A 175 -13.08 8.13 -4.88
C LYS A 175 -11.68 8.20 -5.48
N ASP A 176 -11.37 9.27 -6.21
CA ASP A 176 -10.07 9.42 -6.87
C ASP A 176 -8.98 9.64 -5.83
N ALA A 177 -9.29 10.41 -4.77
CA ALA A 177 -8.40 10.57 -3.63
C ALA A 177 -8.17 9.24 -2.89
N LEU A 178 -9.22 8.45 -2.65
CA LEU A 178 -9.09 7.12 -2.05
C LEU A 178 -8.23 6.18 -2.92
N TYR A 179 -8.45 6.17 -4.24
CA TYR A 179 -7.64 5.37 -5.16
C TYR A 179 -6.18 5.83 -5.24
N TYR A 180 -5.95 7.14 -5.18
CA TYR A 180 -4.60 7.70 -5.15
C TYR A 180 -3.84 7.22 -3.92
N GLU A 181 -4.45 7.34 -2.74
CA GLU A 181 -3.87 6.88 -1.47
C GLU A 181 -3.67 5.36 -1.43
N LEU A 182 -4.65 4.59 -1.93
CA LEU A 182 -4.53 3.13 -2.05
C LEU A 182 -3.34 2.75 -2.94
N ASN A 183 -3.13 3.45 -4.04
CA ASN A 183 -2.02 3.21 -4.96
C ASN A 183 -0.66 3.58 -4.32
N ILE A 184 -0.60 4.60 -3.46
CA ILE A 184 0.60 4.88 -2.65
C ILE A 184 0.87 3.70 -1.72
N ILE A 185 -0.10 3.34 -0.89
CA ILE A 185 0.06 2.30 0.13
C ILE A 185 0.38 0.93 -0.48
N ASN A 186 -0.26 0.55 -1.59
CA ASN A 186 0.06 -0.68 -2.31
C ASN A 186 1.51 -0.73 -2.81
N LYS A 187 2.07 0.42 -3.23
CA LYS A 187 3.48 0.50 -3.65
C LYS A 187 4.44 0.40 -2.47
N ILE A 188 4.10 1.02 -1.35
CA ILE A 188 4.89 0.89 -0.12
C ILE A 188 4.84 -0.55 0.41
N ALA A 189 3.69 -1.22 0.33
CA ALA A 189 3.57 -2.65 0.61
C ALA A 189 4.49 -3.49 -0.29
N SER A 190 4.47 -3.24 -1.60
CA SER A 190 5.38 -3.91 -2.55
C SER A 190 6.86 -3.64 -2.22
N LEU A 191 7.22 -2.43 -1.83
CA LEU A 191 8.59 -2.07 -1.47
C LEU A 191 9.02 -2.76 -0.18
N SER A 192 8.16 -2.80 0.85
CA SER A 192 8.42 -3.52 2.10
C SER A 192 8.64 -5.02 1.86
N ASN A 193 7.85 -5.61 0.96
CA ASN A 193 8.00 -7.01 0.60
C ASN A 193 9.30 -7.27 -0.17
N TRP A 194 9.65 -6.39 -1.11
CA TRP A 194 10.94 -6.48 -1.80
C TRP A 194 12.11 -6.36 -0.80
N LEU A 195 12.06 -5.40 0.13
CA LEU A 195 13.11 -5.21 1.13
C LEU A 195 13.24 -6.45 2.03
N LYS A 196 12.12 -7.08 2.39
CA LYS A 196 12.12 -8.34 3.13
C LYS A 196 12.80 -9.47 2.36
N VAL A 197 12.54 -9.60 1.06
CA VAL A 197 13.21 -10.60 0.21
C VAL A 197 14.73 -10.36 0.13
N GLU A 198 15.14 -9.10 0.00
CA GLU A 198 16.57 -8.75 0.03
C GLU A 198 17.18 -9.08 1.39
N TYR A 199 16.51 -8.72 2.49
CA TYR A 199 16.95 -9.06 3.84
C TYR A 199 17.11 -10.58 4.03
N ASP A 200 16.10 -11.36 3.62
CA ASP A 200 16.13 -12.82 3.71
C ASP A 200 17.27 -13.43 2.86
N THR A 201 17.73 -12.74 1.80
CA THR A 201 18.87 -13.17 0.96
C THR A 201 20.23 -12.96 1.65
N TYR A 202 20.34 -11.95 2.52
CA TYR A 202 21.61 -11.51 3.12
C TYR A 202 21.70 -11.75 4.63
N ARG A 203 20.75 -12.46 5.24
CA ARG A 203 20.75 -12.74 6.69
C ARG A 203 21.48 -14.02 7.09
N GLU A 204 21.84 -14.87 6.11
CA GLU A 204 22.63 -16.11 6.29
C GLU A 204 24.13 -15.83 6.21
#